data_AF-A0A819C315-F1
#
_entry.id   AF-A0A819C315-F1
#
_cell.length_a   1.000
_cell.length_b   1.000
_cell.length_c   1.000
_cell.angle_alpha   90.00
_cell.angle_beta   90.00
_cell.angle_gamma   90.00
#
_symmetry.space_group_name_H-M   'P 1'
#
loop_
_entity.id
_entity.type
_entity.pdbx_description
1 polymer ?
#
loop_
_entity_poly.entity_id
_entity_poly.type
_entity_poly.pdbx_seq_one_letter_code
_entity_poly.pdbx_strand_id
1 'polypeptide(L)'
;MLSNKTPSTVRSIINAIQRYKVLNTLTHDCFETALETEQQLISQKKNNSALNGRPILIKDNFCLRDTLTTCASKMLANFRAPYTSTIVQRLIDHGCIIVGKTNMDEFAMGIASWGSFGPVANPWSLTKTMAINEEDNKTVLHIAGGSSGGSAAAVAANFVSIALGSDTGGSIRNPAARCGCYGFKPSYGLLSRYGMITLVNSFDSPGFFARNIDDLIYATSAVAGPDSEDATLIPKPFKPLKTSTELSKEKRKIIIGLPDDYDIGTLSTEYRSCWHDLVHQLTETGEFEFRRVQLPHTPYSNAAYTILSACEIASNMARYDGIKYGHHTKNIDKNKDTYEDIITKTRDESLGERVRGRILAGNYYLLEENYEKYFVQSQRVRRGVVNDHKKVFEEDKIDCLLAPVVCDDPITLAEYQKSDHIFSEDDLFTVGANLAGLPALSFPVQLSSKGFPIGLQLIGPFMQDQALLSIAQRICSTYEFPFLDLSIQN
;
A
#
# COMPACT_ATOMS: atom_id res chain seq x y z
N MET A 1 12.14 4.05 24.09
CA MET A 1 12.43 5.49 24.14
C MET A 1 12.33 6.01 22.72
N LEU A 2 11.29 6.79 22.42
CA LEU A 2 11.07 7.38 21.09
C LEU A 2 12.28 8.26 20.73
N SER A 3 12.69 8.29 19.46
CA SER A 3 13.83 9.08 19.03
C SER A 3 13.67 10.54 19.46
N ASN A 4 14.69 11.08 20.14
CA ASN A 4 14.72 12.43 20.72
C ASN A 4 14.79 13.56 19.66
N LYS A 5 14.19 13.37 18.47
CA LYS A 5 14.02 14.47 17.51
C LYS A 5 12.72 15.20 17.85
N THR A 6 12.80 16.50 18.07
CA THR A 6 11.63 17.39 18.23
C THR A 6 10.60 17.05 17.15
N PRO A 7 9.32 16.78 17.47
CA PRO A 7 8.31 16.51 16.45
C PRO A 7 8.34 17.62 15.41
N SER A 8 8.42 17.27 14.12
CA SER A 8 8.31 18.26 13.06
C SER A 8 6.95 18.94 13.19
N THR A 9 6.95 20.27 13.34
CA THR A 9 5.70 21.04 13.36
C THR A 9 4.97 20.86 12.04
N VAL A 10 3.63 20.98 12.04
CA VAL A 10 2.83 20.94 10.80
C VAL A 10 3.39 21.92 9.77
N ARG A 11 3.84 23.11 10.22
CA ARG A 11 4.48 24.10 9.36
C ARG A 11 5.76 23.61 8.68
N SER A 12 6.62 22.90 9.41
CA SER A 12 7.85 22.31 8.83
C SER A 12 7.52 21.29 7.74
N ILE A 13 6.48 20.47 7.96
CA ILE A 13 6.02 19.46 7.01
C ILE A 13 5.47 20.11 5.75
N ILE A 14 4.62 21.13 5.89
CA ILE A 14 4.09 21.91 4.76
C ILE A 14 5.24 22.48 3.92
N ASN A 15 6.23 23.10 4.58
CA ASN A 15 7.39 23.67 3.89
C ASN A 15 8.19 22.59 3.13
N ALA A 16 8.38 21.40 3.72
CA ALA A 16 9.07 20.29 3.06
C ALA A 16 8.29 19.79 1.82
N ILE A 17 6.98 19.55 1.95
CA ILE A 17 6.13 19.14 0.83
C ILE A 17 6.16 20.19 -0.30
N GLN A 18 6.10 21.48 0.04
CA GLN A 18 6.16 22.57 -0.93
C GLN A 18 7.54 22.72 -1.59
N ARG A 19 8.64 22.42 -0.87
CA ARG A 19 10.00 22.44 -1.42
C ARG A 19 10.22 21.31 -2.43
N TYR A 20 9.70 20.12 -2.14
CA TYR A 20 9.87 18.92 -2.96
C TYR A 20 8.61 18.58 -3.78
N LYS A 21 7.95 19.60 -4.34
CA LYS A 21 6.76 19.42 -5.21
C LYS A 21 7.00 18.47 -6.38
N VAL A 22 8.25 18.32 -6.84
CA VAL A 22 8.65 17.36 -7.87
C VAL A 22 8.28 15.91 -7.53
N LEU A 23 8.15 15.56 -6.25
CA LEU A 23 7.72 14.23 -5.80
C LEU A 23 6.21 13.99 -5.98
N ASN A 24 5.42 15.06 -6.10
CA ASN A 24 3.99 15.02 -6.37
C ASN A 24 3.19 14.09 -5.42
N THR A 25 3.48 14.17 -4.11
CA THR A 25 2.96 13.23 -3.11
C THR A 25 1.48 13.43 -2.76
N LEU A 26 0.87 14.58 -3.06
CA LEU A 26 -0.49 14.93 -2.65
C LEU A 26 -1.42 15.17 -3.86
N THR A 27 -2.69 14.81 -3.72
CA THR A 27 -3.78 15.24 -4.61
C THR A 27 -4.59 16.40 -4.03
N HIS A 28 -4.64 16.47 -2.70
CA HIS A 28 -5.36 17.51 -1.98
C HIS A 28 -4.62 17.82 -0.68
N ASP A 29 -4.33 19.10 -0.43
CA ASP A 29 -3.76 19.54 0.83
C ASP A 29 -4.85 19.88 1.86
N CYS A 30 -4.53 19.67 3.14
CA CYS A 30 -5.37 20.07 4.27
C CYS A 30 -4.59 21.06 5.15
N PHE A 31 -3.73 21.89 4.57
CA PHE A 31 -2.70 22.64 5.32
C PHE A 31 -3.28 23.63 6.33
N GLU A 32 -4.33 24.36 5.96
CA GLU A 32 -4.99 25.33 6.85
C GLU A 32 -5.64 24.61 8.04
N THR A 33 -6.50 23.61 7.77
CA THR A 33 -7.14 22.78 8.81
C THR A 33 -6.12 22.07 9.70
N ALA A 34 -4.98 21.63 9.14
CA ALA A 34 -3.92 20.98 9.90
C ALA A 34 -3.25 21.93 10.90
N LEU A 35 -2.97 23.18 10.49
CA LEU A 35 -2.40 24.21 11.38
C LEU A 35 -3.39 24.60 12.49
N GLU A 36 -4.67 24.74 12.17
CA GLU A 36 -5.73 25.00 13.16
C GLU A 36 -5.84 23.85 14.17
N THR A 37 -5.81 22.60 13.69
CA THR A 37 -5.88 21.41 14.54
C THR A 37 -4.66 21.32 15.46
N GLU A 38 -3.45 21.62 14.95
CA GLU A 38 -2.22 21.68 15.76
C GLU A 38 -2.38 22.70 16.91
N GLN A 39 -2.86 23.90 16.62
CA GLN A 39 -3.10 24.94 17.64
C GLN A 39 -4.14 24.52 18.68
N GLN A 40 -5.24 23.90 18.24
CA GLN A 40 -6.28 23.39 19.13
C GLN A 40 -5.72 22.31 20.07
N LEU A 41 -4.93 21.35 19.57
CA LEU A 41 -4.33 20.30 20.39
C LEU A 41 -3.31 20.84 21.40
N ILE A 42 -2.56 21.89 21.07
CA ILE A 42 -1.67 22.59 22.02
C ILE A 42 -2.47 23.24 23.16
N SER A 43 -3.67 23.74 22.87
CA SER A 43 -4.52 24.43 23.86
C SER A 43 -5.30 23.49 24.80
N GLN A 44 -5.39 22.20 24.47
CA GLN A 44 -6.19 21.21 25.20
C GLN A 44 -5.34 20.36 26.17
N LYS A 45 -6.01 19.69 27.14
CA LYS A 45 -5.35 18.70 28.02
C LYS A 45 -4.83 17.53 27.17
N LYS A 46 -3.62 17.08 27.48
CA LYS A 46 -2.89 16.04 26.73
C LYS A 46 -3.71 14.73 26.65
N ASN A 47 -4.03 14.30 25.43
CA ASN A 47 -4.51 12.94 25.15
C ASN A 47 -3.33 11.95 25.33
N ASN A 48 -3.56 10.85 26.05
CA ASN A 48 -2.52 9.85 26.36
C ASN A 48 -2.22 8.90 25.19
N SER A 49 -2.90 9.06 24.06
CA SER A 49 -2.61 8.33 22.82
C SER A 49 -1.16 8.56 22.36
N ALA A 50 -0.47 7.49 21.97
CA ALA A 50 0.86 7.56 21.35
C ALA A 50 0.87 8.32 20.01
N LEU A 51 -0.31 8.51 19.40
CA LEU A 51 -0.50 9.21 18.13
C LEU A 51 -0.96 10.67 18.30
N ASN A 52 -1.20 11.13 19.53
CA ASN A 52 -1.72 12.48 19.76
C ASN A 52 -0.75 13.56 19.24
N GLY A 53 -1.28 14.48 18.43
CA GLY A 53 -0.53 15.56 17.79
C GLY A 53 0.35 15.12 16.63
N ARG A 54 0.29 13.85 16.19
CA ARG A 54 1.11 13.38 15.07
C ARG A 54 0.52 13.80 13.72
N PRO A 55 1.26 14.54 12.89
CA PRO A 55 0.84 14.81 11.52
C PRO A 55 0.94 13.54 10.67
N ILE A 56 -0.12 13.25 9.91
CA ILE A 56 -0.19 12.08 9.03
C ILE A 56 -0.76 12.48 7.66
N LEU A 57 -0.54 11.61 6.68
CA LEU A 57 -1.18 11.69 5.37
C LEU A 57 -2.07 10.46 5.15
N ILE A 58 -3.14 10.64 4.39
CA ILE A 58 -4.09 9.56 4.09
C ILE A 58 -4.24 9.38 2.59
N LYS A 59 -4.22 8.15 2.07
CA LYS A 59 -4.41 7.92 0.64
C LYS A 59 -5.75 8.46 0.14
N ASP A 60 -5.78 8.98 -1.09
CA ASP A 60 -6.95 9.69 -1.61
C ASP A 60 -8.14 8.81 -2.04
N ASN A 61 -8.09 7.52 -1.69
CA ASN A 61 -9.25 6.63 -1.70
C ASN A 61 -9.89 6.46 -0.32
N PHE A 62 -9.45 7.17 0.72
CA PHE A 62 -10.14 7.24 2.00
C PHE A 62 -10.97 8.52 2.08
N CYS A 63 -12.28 8.36 2.31
CA CYS A 63 -13.17 9.50 2.52
C CYS A 63 -12.81 10.24 3.80
N LEU A 64 -12.73 11.56 3.69
CA LEU A 64 -12.65 12.50 4.80
C LEU A 64 -13.76 13.53 4.57
N ARG A 65 -14.68 13.65 5.54
CA ARG A 65 -15.85 14.50 5.42
C ARG A 65 -15.43 15.91 4.98
N ASP A 66 -16.18 16.46 4.03
CA ASP A 66 -16.01 17.84 3.59
C ASP A 66 -14.65 18.13 2.93
N THR A 67 -13.91 17.11 2.50
CA THR A 67 -12.74 17.27 1.64
C THR A 67 -12.94 16.55 0.31
N LEU A 68 -12.11 16.87 -0.68
CA LEU A 68 -12.07 16.09 -1.91
C LEU A 68 -11.56 14.67 -1.61
N THR A 69 -12.14 13.68 -2.30
CA THR A 69 -11.66 12.29 -2.34
C THR A 69 -11.76 11.81 -3.78
N THR A 70 -10.64 11.87 -4.50
CA THR A 70 -10.69 11.79 -5.98
C THR A 70 -10.28 10.43 -6.54
N CYS A 71 -9.69 9.56 -5.70
CA CYS A 71 -9.04 8.33 -6.18
C CYS A 71 -8.05 8.56 -7.33
N ALA A 72 -7.45 9.76 -7.40
CA ALA A 72 -6.62 10.23 -8.50
C ALA A 72 -7.28 10.04 -9.90
N SER A 73 -8.59 10.17 -9.99
CA SER A 73 -9.39 10.04 -11.22
C SER A 73 -10.13 11.32 -11.56
N LYS A 74 -10.30 11.60 -12.86
CA LYS A 74 -11.21 12.65 -13.33
C LYS A 74 -12.65 12.36 -12.93
N MET A 75 -13.04 11.07 -12.82
CA MET A 75 -14.38 10.65 -12.42
C MET A 75 -14.81 11.21 -11.07
N LEU A 76 -13.88 11.41 -10.13
CA LEU A 76 -14.16 11.92 -8.79
C LEU A 76 -13.44 13.23 -8.49
N ALA A 77 -12.96 13.96 -9.50
CA ALA A 77 -12.17 15.18 -9.32
C ALA A 77 -12.90 16.27 -8.50
N ASN A 78 -14.23 16.26 -8.52
CA ASN A 78 -15.11 17.17 -7.78
C ASN A 78 -15.89 16.48 -6.64
N PHE A 79 -15.58 15.22 -6.31
CA PHE A 79 -16.30 14.50 -5.27
C PHE A 79 -15.85 14.98 -3.88
N ARG A 80 -16.74 15.73 -3.22
CA ARG A 80 -16.60 16.10 -1.81
C ARG A 80 -17.25 15.02 -0.95
N ALA A 81 -16.46 14.35 -0.13
CA ALA A 81 -16.95 13.19 0.62
C ALA A 81 -17.98 13.61 1.70
N PRO A 82 -19.17 12.98 1.74
CA PRO A 82 -20.22 13.34 2.70
C PRO A 82 -20.03 12.70 4.09
N TYR A 83 -19.00 11.88 4.27
CA TYR A 83 -18.67 11.18 5.52
C TYR A 83 -17.15 10.96 5.62
N THR A 84 -16.70 10.62 6.83
CA THR A 84 -15.31 10.21 7.10
C THR A 84 -15.25 8.69 7.21
N SER A 85 -14.26 8.06 6.59
CA SER A 85 -14.02 6.61 6.73
C SER A 85 -13.70 6.23 8.18
N THR A 86 -14.05 5.01 8.59
CA THR A 86 -13.87 4.59 9.99
C THR A 86 -12.42 4.69 10.45
N ILE A 87 -11.48 4.30 9.59
CA ILE A 87 -10.04 4.37 9.91
C ILE A 87 -9.60 5.82 10.12
N VAL A 88 -9.99 6.73 9.22
CA VAL A 88 -9.62 8.15 9.33
C VAL A 88 -10.24 8.76 10.57
N GLN A 89 -11.50 8.44 10.88
CA GLN A 89 -12.16 8.91 12.11
C GLN A 89 -11.43 8.42 13.35
N ARG A 90 -11.08 7.13 13.43
CA ARG A 90 -10.30 6.57 14.55
C ARG A 90 -8.95 7.24 14.71
N LEU A 91 -8.26 7.58 13.62
CA LEU A 91 -6.98 8.32 13.69
C LEU A 91 -7.18 9.74 14.26
N ILE A 92 -8.23 10.44 13.82
CA ILE A 92 -8.60 11.76 14.36
C ILE A 92 -8.93 11.66 15.86
N ASP A 93 -9.71 10.66 16.27
CA ASP A 93 -10.08 10.43 17.68
C ASP A 93 -8.85 10.12 18.56
N HIS A 94 -7.80 9.53 17.98
CA HIS A 94 -6.49 9.31 18.61
C HIS A 94 -5.57 10.55 18.57
N GLY A 95 -6.07 11.68 18.06
CA GLY A 95 -5.40 12.97 18.03
C GLY A 95 -4.44 13.18 16.86
N CYS A 96 -4.53 12.39 15.78
CA CYS A 96 -3.75 12.63 14.58
C CYS A 96 -4.18 13.91 13.85
N ILE A 97 -3.23 14.59 13.23
CA ILE A 97 -3.46 15.79 12.41
C ILE A 97 -3.36 15.38 10.94
N ILE A 98 -4.45 15.48 10.17
CA ILE A 98 -4.43 15.14 8.74
C ILE A 98 -3.86 16.31 7.94
N VAL A 99 -2.68 16.12 7.33
CA VAL A 99 -1.99 17.16 6.56
C VAL A 99 -2.46 17.23 5.10
N GLY A 100 -3.01 16.13 4.58
CA GLY A 100 -3.46 16.05 3.18
C GLY A 100 -3.79 14.63 2.73
N LYS A 101 -4.27 14.54 1.50
CA LYS A 101 -4.60 13.31 0.77
C LYS A 101 -3.49 12.95 -0.20
N THR A 102 -2.97 11.72 -0.15
CA THR A 102 -1.83 11.33 -0.99
C THR A 102 -2.23 10.87 -2.38
N ASN A 103 -1.39 11.19 -3.35
CA ASN A 103 -1.49 10.72 -4.72
C ASN A 103 -1.30 9.21 -4.84
N MET A 104 -1.88 8.64 -5.89
CA MET A 104 -2.07 7.21 -6.09
C MET A 104 -2.32 6.89 -7.56
N ASP A 105 -2.28 5.60 -7.93
CA ASP A 105 -2.83 5.19 -9.23
C ASP A 105 -4.34 5.39 -9.23
N GLU A 106 -4.88 5.69 -10.41
CA GLU A 106 -6.32 5.89 -10.61
C GLU A 106 -7.12 4.69 -10.06
N PHE A 107 -8.02 4.94 -9.11
CA PHE A 107 -8.80 3.90 -8.41
C PHE A 107 -7.96 2.75 -7.85
N ALA A 108 -6.70 3.02 -7.46
CA ALA A 108 -5.75 2.02 -6.97
C ALA A 108 -5.28 0.99 -8.02
N MET A 109 -5.51 1.24 -9.31
CA MET A 109 -5.19 0.32 -10.41
C MET A 109 -3.85 0.65 -11.09
N GLY A 110 -2.74 0.23 -10.48
CA GLY A 110 -1.42 0.37 -11.09
C GLY A 110 -0.28 0.07 -10.12
N ILE A 111 0.95 0.25 -10.62
CA ILE A 111 2.20 -0.06 -9.92
C ILE A 111 3.16 1.13 -9.84
N ALA A 112 2.73 2.33 -10.25
CA ALA A 112 3.62 3.50 -10.34
C ALA A 112 3.06 4.77 -9.68
N SER A 113 1.82 4.74 -9.21
CA SER A 113 1.09 5.89 -8.69
C SER A 113 0.96 7.01 -9.71
N TRP A 114 0.41 6.64 -10.87
CA TRP A 114 0.18 7.54 -12.00
C TRP A 114 -1.32 7.68 -12.25
N GLY A 115 -1.91 8.77 -11.75
CA GLY A 115 -3.32 9.13 -11.95
C GLY A 115 -3.51 10.45 -12.69
N SER A 116 -4.70 11.05 -12.57
CA SER A 116 -5.05 12.33 -13.21
C SER A 116 -4.23 13.52 -12.72
N PHE A 117 -3.53 13.39 -11.59
CA PHE A 117 -2.66 14.40 -11.00
C PHE A 117 -1.19 14.27 -11.47
N GLY A 118 -0.92 13.35 -12.40
CA GLY A 118 0.43 13.01 -12.82
C GLY A 118 1.12 12.00 -11.89
N PRO A 119 2.34 11.57 -12.23
CA PRO A 119 3.06 10.53 -11.50
C PRO A 119 3.59 11.01 -10.16
N VAL A 120 3.70 10.09 -9.20
CA VAL A 120 4.52 10.25 -8.00
C VAL A 120 5.95 9.82 -8.30
N ALA A 121 6.92 10.66 -7.98
CA ALA A 121 8.33 10.33 -8.15
C ALA A 121 8.93 9.70 -6.88
N ASN A 122 9.84 8.75 -7.06
CA ASN A 122 10.58 8.13 -5.98
C ASN A 122 11.55 9.15 -5.33
N PRO A 123 11.49 9.37 -4.00
CA PRO A 123 12.40 10.31 -3.32
C PRO A 123 13.89 10.04 -3.55
N TRP A 124 14.27 8.78 -3.74
CA TRP A 124 15.65 8.37 -3.97
C TRP A 124 16.21 8.88 -5.30
N SER A 125 15.35 9.23 -6.27
CA SER A 125 15.76 9.88 -7.51
C SER A 125 16.40 11.25 -7.30
N LEU A 126 16.20 11.88 -6.14
CA LEU A 126 16.77 13.20 -5.82
C LEU A 126 18.18 13.11 -5.21
N THR A 127 18.74 11.91 -5.06
CA THR A 127 20.08 11.72 -4.49
C THR A 127 21.17 11.88 -5.55
N LYS A 128 22.35 12.40 -5.16
CA LYS A 128 23.45 12.81 -6.07
C LYS A 128 24.00 11.69 -6.97
N THR A 129 23.77 10.42 -6.61
CA THR A 129 24.24 9.24 -7.35
C THR A 129 23.39 8.89 -8.57
N MET A 130 22.28 9.61 -8.80
CA MET A 130 21.32 9.31 -9.87
C MET A 130 21.58 10.13 -11.13
N ALA A 131 21.49 9.45 -12.28
CA ALA A 131 21.82 9.99 -13.61
C ALA A 131 21.11 11.32 -13.87
N ILE A 132 21.92 12.37 -14.06
CA ILE A 132 21.49 13.59 -14.72
C ILE A 132 21.36 13.21 -16.21
N ASN A 133 20.24 13.55 -16.85
CA ASN A 133 20.16 13.44 -18.30
C ASN A 133 21.21 14.40 -18.90
N GLU A 134 22.22 13.87 -19.59
CA GLU A 134 23.32 14.64 -20.17
C GLU A 134 22.85 15.61 -21.27
N GLU A 135 21.73 15.32 -21.94
CA GLU A 135 21.18 16.20 -22.99
C GLU A 135 20.53 17.47 -22.41
N ASP A 136 19.91 17.35 -21.23
CA ASP A 136 19.01 18.39 -20.68
C ASP A 136 19.41 18.90 -19.28
N ASN A 137 20.44 18.31 -18.67
CA ASN A 137 20.89 18.56 -17.28
C ASN A 137 19.76 18.42 -16.22
N LYS A 138 18.80 17.51 -16.45
CA LYS A 138 17.65 17.27 -15.56
C LYS A 138 17.78 15.95 -14.81
N THR A 139 17.32 15.94 -13.56
CA THR A 139 17.20 14.72 -12.74
C THR A 139 16.26 13.72 -13.39
N VAL A 140 16.71 12.49 -13.59
CA VAL A 140 15.88 11.38 -14.04
C VAL A 140 15.04 10.86 -12.85
N LEU A 141 13.72 10.97 -12.98
CA LEU A 141 12.78 10.53 -11.96
C LEU A 141 12.34 9.08 -12.21
N HIS A 142 12.17 8.33 -11.12
CA HIS A 142 11.79 6.93 -11.14
C HIS A 142 10.45 6.70 -10.45
N ILE A 143 9.80 5.59 -10.76
CA ILE A 143 8.50 5.25 -10.17
C ILE A 143 8.63 5.04 -8.66
N ALA A 144 7.68 5.58 -7.89
CA ALA A 144 7.59 5.34 -6.45
C ALA A 144 6.99 3.96 -6.08
N GLY A 145 6.60 3.17 -7.08
CA GLY A 145 5.72 2.02 -6.88
C GLY A 145 4.25 2.41 -6.77
N GLY A 146 3.37 1.44 -6.62
CA GLY A 146 1.94 1.70 -6.65
C GLY A 146 1.07 0.58 -6.05
N SER A 147 -0.18 0.90 -5.68
CA SER A 147 -0.86 2.17 -5.94
C SER A 147 -0.78 3.23 -4.85
N SER A 148 -0.08 2.98 -3.75
CA SER A 148 0.04 3.92 -2.62
C SER A 148 1.38 4.68 -2.60
N GLY A 149 1.93 5.00 -3.77
CA GLY A 149 3.25 5.60 -3.91
C GLY A 149 3.35 6.99 -3.28
N GLY A 150 2.28 7.81 -3.30
CA GLY A 150 2.29 9.10 -2.61
C GLY A 150 2.47 8.97 -1.11
N SER A 151 1.86 7.92 -0.50
CA SER A 151 2.02 7.59 0.92
C SER A 151 3.45 7.12 1.22
N ALA A 152 3.97 6.19 0.41
CA ALA A 152 5.32 5.65 0.60
C ALA A 152 6.40 6.72 0.40
N ALA A 153 6.29 7.53 -0.65
CA ALA A 153 7.22 8.60 -0.98
C ALA A 153 7.25 9.67 0.11
N ALA A 154 6.09 10.06 0.65
CA ALA A 154 6.03 11.05 1.73
C ALA A 154 6.69 10.55 3.03
N VAL A 155 6.50 9.27 3.37
CA VAL A 155 7.16 8.64 4.53
C VAL A 155 8.67 8.50 4.31
N ALA A 156 9.08 8.02 3.13
CA ALA A 156 10.49 7.85 2.78
C ALA A 156 11.25 9.18 2.71
N ALA A 157 10.62 10.25 2.23
CA ALA A 157 11.17 11.61 2.23
C ALA A 157 11.19 12.28 3.62
N ASN A 158 10.66 11.60 4.65
CA ASN A 158 10.51 12.10 6.01
C ASN A 158 9.55 13.30 6.16
N PHE A 159 8.54 13.44 5.30
CA PHE A 159 7.53 14.48 5.47
C PHE A 159 6.59 14.17 6.64
N VAL A 160 6.21 12.89 6.79
CA VAL A 160 5.42 12.38 7.92
C VAL A 160 6.01 11.06 8.39
N SER A 161 5.80 10.70 9.66
CA SER A 161 6.24 9.41 10.20
C SER A 161 5.30 8.26 9.87
N ILE A 162 4.01 8.56 9.63
CA ILE A 162 2.96 7.59 9.32
C ILE A 162 2.13 8.09 8.14
N ALA A 163 1.84 7.22 7.19
CA ALA A 163 0.83 7.46 6.16
C ALA A 163 -0.09 6.24 5.98
N LEU A 164 -1.38 6.49 5.77
CA LEU A 164 -2.39 5.46 5.49
C LEU A 164 -2.41 5.14 3.99
N GLY A 165 -2.42 3.85 3.65
CA GLY A 165 -2.54 3.33 2.29
C GLY A 165 -3.53 2.17 2.19
N SER A 166 -3.62 1.59 0.99
CA SER A 166 -4.44 0.40 0.73
C SER A 166 -3.69 -0.62 -0.13
N ASP A 167 -3.87 -1.91 0.15
CA ASP A 167 -3.22 -3.03 -0.53
C ASP A 167 -4.26 -4.03 -1.04
N THR A 168 -4.35 -4.16 -2.37
CA THR A 168 -5.25 -5.11 -3.05
C THR A 168 -4.50 -6.29 -3.63
N GLY A 169 -3.27 -6.06 -4.09
CA GLY A 169 -2.38 -7.07 -4.67
C GLY A 169 -0.90 -6.78 -4.45
N GLY A 170 -0.54 -5.98 -3.44
CA GLY A 170 0.82 -5.47 -3.24
C GLY A 170 0.91 -3.95 -3.07
N SER A 171 -0.22 -3.23 -3.12
CA SER A 171 -0.23 -1.77 -3.23
C SER A 171 0.24 -0.98 -1.99
N ILE A 172 0.58 -1.65 -0.89
CA ILE A 172 1.38 -1.08 0.20
C ILE A 172 2.82 -1.58 0.13
N ARG A 173 3.01 -2.88 -0.07
CA ARG A 173 4.34 -3.53 0.00
C ARG A 173 5.26 -3.12 -1.14
N ASN A 174 4.76 -3.08 -2.36
CA ASN A 174 5.50 -2.69 -3.56
C ASN A 174 6.08 -1.25 -3.42
N PRO A 175 5.26 -0.21 -3.16
CA PRO A 175 5.82 1.13 -2.98
C PRO A 175 6.68 1.27 -1.72
N ALA A 176 6.42 0.51 -0.65
CA ALA A 176 7.30 0.49 0.53
C ALA A 176 8.70 -0.02 0.19
N ALA A 177 8.78 -1.13 -0.56
CA ALA A 177 10.05 -1.70 -1.01
C ALA A 177 10.80 -0.72 -1.92
N ARG A 178 10.11 -0.13 -2.92
CA ARG A 178 10.72 0.81 -3.88
C ARG A 178 11.17 2.13 -3.25
N CYS A 179 10.45 2.63 -2.23
CA CYS A 179 10.79 3.88 -1.55
C CYS A 179 11.68 3.69 -0.31
N GLY A 180 11.94 2.46 0.14
CA GLY A 180 12.81 2.21 1.29
C GLY A 180 12.17 2.62 2.62
N CYS A 181 10.89 2.29 2.82
CA CYS A 181 10.19 2.46 4.08
C CYS A 181 9.48 1.16 4.48
N TYR A 182 8.95 1.11 5.71
CA TYR A 182 8.15 -0.04 6.14
C TYR A 182 6.72 0.10 5.64
N GLY A 183 6.14 -0.98 5.12
CA GLY A 183 4.77 -1.02 4.64
C GLY A 183 4.04 -2.25 5.15
N PHE A 184 3.02 -2.06 5.98
CA PHE A 184 2.28 -3.16 6.59
C PHE A 184 0.88 -3.29 6.01
N LYS A 185 0.60 -4.47 5.46
CA LYS A 185 -0.73 -4.95 5.12
C LYS A 185 -1.20 -5.92 6.20
N PRO A 186 -2.19 -5.57 7.03
CA PRO A 186 -2.75 -6.48 8.03
C PRO A 186 -3.54 -7.65 7.42
N SER A 187 -3.95 -8.57 8.28
CA SER A 187 -4.91 -9.63 7.94
C SER A 187 -6.21 -9.03 7.39
N TYR A 188 -6.76 -9.66 6.35
CA TYR A 188 -8.06 -9.27 5.81
C TYR A 188 -9.14 -9.39 6.90
N GLY A 189 -9.90 -8.31 7.12
CA GLY A 189 -10.91 -8.24 8.17
C GLY A 189 -10.39 -7.78 9.54
N LEU A 190 -9.14 -7.32 9.66
CA LEU A 190 -8.65 -6.66 10.89
C LEU A 190 -9.02 -5.18 10.94
N LEU A 191 -8.91 -4.47 9.81
CA LEU A 191 -9.16 -3.03 9.68
C LEU A 191 -10.39 -2.76 8.82
N SER A 192 -11.23 -1.81 9.25
CA SER A 192 -12.48 -1.47 8.56
C SER A 192 -12.22 -0.91 7.17
N ARG A 193 -13.01 -1.36 6.20
CA ARG A 193 -13.02 -0.85 4.83
C ARG A 193 -14.12 0.19 4.63
N TYR A 194 -14.95 0.46 5.64
CA TYR A 194 -16.00 1.45 5.53
C TYR A 194 -15.42 2.83 5.22
N GLY A 195 -15.88 3.39 4.09
CA GLY A 195 -15.45 4.69 3.58
C GLY A 195 -14.08 4.71 2.93
N MET A 196 -13.39 3.58 2.82
CA MET A 196 -12.36 3.40 1.81
C MET A 196 -13.08 3.06 0.49
N ILE A 197 -12.83 3.83 -0.56
CA ILE A 197 -13.31 3.52 -1.90
C ILE A 197 -12.57 2.27 -2.37
N THR A 198 -13.29 1.15 -2.36
CA THR A 198 -12.76 -0.19 -2.63
C THR A 198 -12.51 -0.42 -4.12
N LEU A 199 -11.38 -1.04 -4.42
CA LEU A 199 -11.05 -1.62 -5.71
C LEU A 199 -11.66 -3.04 -5.83
N VAL A 200 -11.28 -3.94 -4.92
CA VAL A 200 -11.76 -5.34 -4.86
C VAL A 200 -12.16 -5.69 -3.43
N ASN A 201 -13.45 -5.93 -3.20
CA ASN A 201 -13.94 -6.13 -1.84
C ASN A 201 -13.29 -7.32 -1.16
N SER A 202 -13.04 -8.42 -1.87
CA SER A 202 -12.52 -9.65 -1.24
C SER A 202 -11.00 -9.65 -1.01
N PHE A 203 -10.27 -8.59 -1.39
CA PHE A 203 -8.81 -8.48 -1.26
C PHE A 203 -8.34 -7.19 -0.59
N ASP A 204 -9.09 -6.09 -0.73
CA ASP A 204 -8.68 -4.78 -0.25
C ASP A 204 -8.41 -4.79 1.26
N SER A 205 -7.19 -4.42 1.61
CA SER A 205 -6.75 -4.29 3.00
C SER A 205 -6.19 -2.90 3.23
N PRO A 206 -6.81 -2.05 4.07
CA PRO A 206 -6.18 -0.83 4.56
C PRO A 206 -4.89 -1.18 5.32
N GLY A 207 -3.91 -0.30 5.31
CA GLY A 207 -2.68 -0.50 6.05
C GLY A 207 -1.80 0.74 6.07
N PHE A 208 -0.60 0.63 6.62
CA PHE A 208 0.20 1.81 6.96
C PHE A 208 1.62 1.73 6.40
N PHE A 209 2.17 2.91 6.14
CA PHE A 209 3.59 3.15 5.91
C PHE A 209 4.18 3.84 7.12
N ALA A 210 5.42 3.48 7.47
CA ALA A 210 6.19 4.20 8.48
C ALA A 210 7.70 4.06 8.26
N ARG A 211 8.50 4.79 9.06
CA ARG A 211 9.97 4.67 9.10
C ARG A 211 10.48 3.73 10.18
N ASN A 212 9.60 3.14 10.97
CA ASN A 212 9.90 2.11 11.96
C ASN A 212 8.65 1.25 12.22
N ILE A 213 8.86 0.07 12.80
CA ILE A 213 7.77 -0.90 13.04
C ILE A 213 6.88 -0.47 14.22
N ASP A 214 7.42 0.23 15.22
CA ASP A 214 6.63 0.71 16.36
C ASP A 214 5.49 1.63 15.92
N ASP A 215 5.77 2.52 14.97
CA ASP A 215 4.78 3.43 14.39
C ASP A 215 3.69 2.68 13.61
N LEU A 216 4.03 1.56 12.92
CA LEU A 216 3.04 0.68 12.31
C LEU A 216 2.16 -0.02 13.35
N ILE A 217 2.76 -0.46 14.46
CA ILE A 217 2.05 -1.08 15.59
C ILE A 217 1.08 -0.07 16.20
N TYR A 218 1.53 1.14 16.52
CA TYR A 218 0.66 2.18 17.10
C TYR A 218 -0.47 2.57 16.16
N ALA A 219 -0.18 2.80 14.87
CA ALA A 219 -1.20 3.16 13.88
C ALA A 219 -2.24 2.05 13.70
N THR A 220 -1.80 0.81 13.55
CA THR A 220 -2.69 -0.34 13.38
C THR A 220 -3.55 -0.57 14.63
N SER A 221 -2.93 -0.54 15.82
CA SER A 221 -3.64 -0.70 17.10
C SER A 221 -4.73 0.35 17.32
N ALA A 222 -4.49 1.59 16.90
CA ALA A 222 -5.45 2.68 17.07
C ALA A 222 -6.72 2.50 16.23
N VAL A 223 -6.62 1.80 15.09
CA VAL A 223 -7.73 1.72 14.13
C VAL A 223 -8.33 0.33 13.98
N ALA A 224 -7.70 -0.70 14.54
CA ALA A 224 -8.14 -2.09 14.43
C ALA A 224 -9.34 -2.42 15.31
N GLY A 225 -10.08 -3.44 14.89
CA GLY A 225 -11.21 -4.01 15.62
C GLY A 225 -12.58 -3.69 15.02
N PRO A 226 -13.65 -4.22 15.65
CA PRO A 226 -14.99 -4.28 15.08
C PRO A 226 -15.53 -2.93 14.63
N ASP A 227 -16.32 -2.92 13.57
CA ASP A 227 -17.02 -1.76 13.03
C ASP A 227 -18.41 -2.21 12.57
N SER A 228 -19.46 -1.54 13.02
CA SER A 228 -20.84 -1.87 12.63
C SER A 228 -21.11 -1.57 11.16
N GLU A 229 -20.31 -0.69 10.55
CA GLU A 229 -20.46 -0.29 9.15
C GLU A 229 -19.74 -1.22 8.16
N ASP A 230 -18.95 -2.19 8.66
CA ASP A 230 -18.23 -3.17 7.84
C ASP A 230 -18.49 -4.60 8.29
N ALA A 231 -19.42 -5.26 7.60
CA ALA A 231 -19.80 -6.65 7.85
C ALA A 231 -18.71 -7.70 7.53
N THR A 232 -17.58 -7.29 6.95
CA THR A 232 -16.48 -8.21 6.61
C THR A 232 -15.40 -8.31 7.67
N LEU A 233 -15.47 -7.48 8.71
CA LEU A 233 -14.56 -7.54 9.84
C LEU A 233 -14.72 -8.84 10.63
N ILE A 234 -13.61 -9.31 11.18
CA ILE A 234 -13.63 -10.44 12.10
C ILE A 234 -14.38 -10.02 13.38
N PRO A 235 -15.49 -10.69 13.73
CA PRO A 235 -16.33 -10.31 14.87
C PRO A 235 -15.74 -10.84 16.18
N LYS A 236 -14.47 -10.49 16.46
CA LYS A 236 -13.78 -10.83 17.70
C LYS A 236 -13.31 -9.55 18.39
N PRO A 237 -13.33 -9.51 19.73
CA PRO A 237 -12.72 -8.41 20.46
C PRO A 237 -11.26 -8.25 20.06
N PHE A 238 -10.89 -7.03 19.66
CA PHE A 238 -9.51 -6.72 19.31
C PHE A 238 -8.70 -6.43 20.57
N LYS A 239 -7.50 -7.00 20.64
CA LYS A 239 -6.51 -6.67 21.66
C LYS A 239 -5.47 -5.76 21.00
N PRO A 240 -5.21 -4.56 21.54
CA PRO A 240 -4.17 -3.68 21.01
C PRO A 240 -2.85 -4.42 20.81
N LEU A 241 -2.23 -4.21 19.65
CA LEU A 241 -0.90 -4.70 19.35
C LEU A 241 0.11 -3.99 20.25
N LYS A 242 1.21 -4.69 20.51
CA LYS A 242 2.27 -4.31 21.44
C LYS A 242 3.61 -4.29 20.73
N THR A 243 4.50 -3.41 21.19
CA THR A 243 5.90 -3.38 20.77
C THR A 243 6.70 -4.53 21.38
N SER A 244 7.86 -4.86 20.81
CA SER A 244 8.77 -5.87 21.34
C SER A 244 9.22 -5.58 22.77
N THR A 245 9.28 -4.31 23.17
CA THR A 245 9.61 -3.91 24.56
C THR A 245 8.54 -4.31 25.58
N GLU A 246 7.32 -4.56 25.12
CA GLU A 246 6.17 -4.94 25.95
C GLU A 246 5.92 -6.46 25.95
N LEU A 247 6.72 -7.23 25.20
CA LEU A 247 6.57 -8.67 25.03
C LEU A 247 7.76 -9.42 25.63
N SER A 248 7.49 -10.55 26.26
CA SER A 248 8.56 -11.47 26.67
C SER A 248 9.18 -12.12 25.44
N LYS A 249 10.51 -12.15 25.36
CA LYS A 249 11.22 -12.88 24.28
C LYS A 249 10.82 -14.36 24.31
N GLU A 250 10.45 -14.89 23.14
CA GLU A 250 10.26 -16.34 22.99
C GLU A 250 11.59 -17.06 23.21
N LYS A 251 11.55 -18.15 23.99
CA LYS A 251 12.73 -18.96 24.31
C LYS A 251 13.09 -19.99 23.22
N ARG A 252 12.20 -20.22 22.26
CA ARG A 252 12.43 -21.11 21.11
C ARG A 252 12.98 -20.33 19.93
N LYS A 253 13.60 -21.05 18.99
CA LYS A 253 13.94 -20.50 17.67
C LYS A 253 12.68 -20.14 16.89
N ILE A 254 12.75 -19.04 16.14
CA ILE A 254 11.72 -18.68 15.16
C ILE A 254 12.04 -19.42 13.86
N ILE A 255 11.06 -20.10 13.29
CA ILE A 255 11.21 -20.88 12.06
C ILE A 255 10.66 -20.06 10.89
N ILE A 256 11.53 -19.66 9.97
CA ILE A 256 11.19 -18.85 8.80
C ILE A 256 11.22 -19.69 7.54
N GLY A 257 10.13 -19.65 6.77
CA GLY A 257 10.00 -20.32 5.48
C GLY A 257 10.63 -19.51 4.35
N LEU A 258 11.35 -20.19 3.46
CA LEU A 258 11.89 -19.65 2.21
C LEU A 258 11.14 -20.32 1.04
N PRO A 259 10.20 -19.62 0.39
CA PRO A 259 9.42 -20.21 -0.70
C PRO A 259 10.29 -20.41 -1.94
N ASP A 260 10.42 -21.66 -2.37
CA ASP A 260 11.21 -21.99 -3.56
C ASP A 260 10.60 -21.41 -4.84
N ASP A 261 9.28 -21.27 -4.86
CA ASP A 261 8.51 -20.71 -5.97
C ASP A 261 8.77 -19.20 -6.20
N TYR A 262 9.47 -18.53 -5.28
CA TYR A 262 9.83 -17.11 -5.41
C TYR A 262 11.25 -16.88 -5.92
N ASP A 263 12.08 -17.91 -6.06
CA ASP A 263 13.38 -17.77 -6.73
C ASP A 263 13.21 -17.91 -8.26
N ILE A 264 12.63 -16.88 -8.86
CA ILE A 264 12.34 -16.83 -10.30
C ILE A 264 13.51 -16.26 -11.09
N GLY A 265 13.60 -16.62 -12.37
CA GLY A 265 14.70 -16.19 -13.25
C GLY A 265 14.80 -14.68 -13.46
N THR A 266 13.70 -13.94 -13.27
CA THR A 266 13.65 -12.48 -13.45
C THR A 266 13.97 -11.69 -12.19
N LEU A 267 14.12 -12.36 -11.04
CA LEU A 267 14.68 -11.74 -9.84
C LEU A 267 16.16 -11.40 -10.10
N SER A 268 16.50 -10.11 -9.97
CA SER A 268 17.86 -9.65 -10.28
C SER A 268 18.87 -10.28 -9.32
N THR A 269 20.11 -10.45 -9.79
CA THR A 269 21.18 -11.03 -8.98
C THR A 269 21.38 -10.28 -7.67
N GLU A 270 21.25 -8.95 -7.69
CA GLU A 270 21.44 -8.13 -6.49
C GLU A 270 20.34 -8.34 -5.45
N TYR A 271 19.07 -8.46 -5.88
CA TYR A 271 17.95 -8.75 -4.99
C TYR A 271 18.02 -10.18 -4.44
N ARG A 272 18.42 -11.14 -5.28
CA ARG A 272 18.66 -12.54 -4.86
C ARG A 272 19.79 -12.61 -3.82
N SER A 273 20.91 -11.93 -4.07
CA SER A 273 22.02 -11.86 -3.10
C SER A 273 21.59 -11.23 -1.78
N CYS A 274 20.89 -10.08 -1.83
CA CYS A 274 20.36 -9.43 -0.62
C CYS A 274 19.46 -10.37 0.20
N TRP A 275 18.60 -11.15 -0.47
CA TRP A 275 17.76 -12.14 0.20
C TRP A 275 18.58 -13.24 0.89
N HIS A 276 19.56 -13.82 0.20
CA HIS A 276 20.43 -14.86 0.76
C HIS A 276 21.36 -14.33 1.86
N ASP A 277 21.92 -13.14 1.71
CA ASP A 277 22.82 -12.53 2.68
C ASP A 277 22.09 -12.24 3.99
N LEU A 278 20.85 -11.76 3.93
CA LEU A 278 20.03 -11.59 5.13
C LEU A 278 19.73 -12.94 5.81
N VAL A 279 19.41 -13.99 5.04
CA VAL A 279 19.22 -15.34 5.59
C VAL A 279 20.48 -15.82 6.30
N HIS A 280 21.66 -15.62 5.71
CA HIS A 280 22.93 -15.99 6.31
C HIS A 280 23.17 -15.24 7.62
N GLN A 281 23.09 -13.91 7.61
CA GLN A 281 23.28 -13.05 8.79
C GLN A 281 22.32 -13.42 9.93
N LEU A 282 21.04 -13.65 9.62
CA LEU A 282 20.05 -14.04 10.64
C LEU A 282 20.31 -15.44 11.18
N THR A 283 20.80 -16.37 10.37
CA THR A 283 21.17 -17.73 10.83
C THR A 283 22.30 -17.69 11.85
N GLU A 284 23.30 -16.81 11.66
CA GLU A 284 24.44 -16.65 12.57
C GLU A 284 24.04 -16.16 13.98
N THR A 285 22.91 -15.45 14.11
CA THR A 285 22.40 -15.03 15.43
C THR A 285 21.99 -16.21 16.32
N GLY A 286 21.74 -17.39 15.73
CA GLY A 286 21.23 -18.59 16.41
C GLY A 286 19.76 -18.51 16.83
N GLU A 287 19.11 -17.37 16.61
CA GLU A 287 17.73 -17.08 17.02
C GLU A 287 16.70 -17.56 15.99
N PHE A 288 17.11 -17.64 14.72
CA PHE A 288 16.28 -18.01 13.58
C PHE A 288 16.71 -19.36 12.98
N GLU A 289 15.74 -20.12 12.51
CA GLU A 289 15.92 -21.34 11.73
C GLU A 289 15.22 -21.14 10.38
N PHE A 290 15.90 -21.42 9.27
CA PHE A 290 15.33 -21.27 7.93
C PHE A 290 15.01 -22.62 7.33
N ARG A 291 13.82 -22.75 6.73
CA ARG A 291 13.36 -23.96 6.03
C ARG A 291 12.86 -23.61 4.65
N ARG A 292 13.25 -24.39 3.65
CA ARG A 292 12.67 -24.30 2.31
C ARG A 292 11.23 -24.80 2.34
N VAL A 293 10.33 -24.11 1.66
CA VAL A 293 8.91 -24.45 1.58
C VAL A 293 8.40 -24.37 0.15
N GLN A 294 7.27 -25.02 -0.10
CA GLN A 294 6.67 -25.14 -1.42
C GLN A 294 5.27 -24.53 -1.40
N LEU A 295 5.01 -23.65 -2.35
CA LEU A 295 3.73 -22.98 -2.60
C LEU A 295 3.31 -23.26 -4.06
N PRO A 296 2.94 -24.50 -4.39
CA PRO A 296 2.78 -24.97 -5.77
C PRO A 296 1.76 -24.20 -6.62
N HIS A 297 0.83 -23.47 -6.01
CA HIS A 297 -0.14 -22.63 -6.72
C HIS A 297 0.36 -21.19 -6.98
N THR A 298 1.57 -20.84 -6.55
CA THR A 298 2.20 -19.53 -6.79
C THR A 298 2.21 -19.13 -8.26
N PRO A 299 2.61 -19.99 -9.22
CA PRO A 299 2.64 -19.62 -10.64
C PRO A 299 1.26 -19.22 -11.21
N TYR A 300 0.17 -19.66 -10.59
CA TYR A 300 -1.20 -19.36 -11.03
C TYR A 300 -1.81 -18.16 -10.31
N SER A 301 -1.14 -17.64 -9.28
CA SER A 301 -1.69 -16.61 -8.39
C SER A 301 -1.97 -15.30 -9.12
N ASN A 302 -1.08 -14.86 -10.02
CA ASN A 302 -1.28 -13.63 -10.80
C ASN A 302 -2.50 -13.71 -11.73
N ALA A 303 -2.68 -14.85 -12.40
CA ALA A 303 -3.83 -15.06 -13.28
C ALA A 303 -5.14 -15.09 -12.47
N ALA A 304 -5.16 -15.81 -11.34
CA ALA A 304 -6.33 -15.86 -10.47
C ALA A 304 -6.67 -14.48 -9.89
N TYR A 305 -5.67 -13.74 -9.39
CA TYR A 305 -5.84 -12.38 -8.92
C TYR A 305 -6.41 -11.46 -10.01
N THR A 306 -5.85 -11.51 -11.22
CA THR A 306 -6.28 -10.67 -12.35
C THR A 306 -7.75 -10.91 -12.69
N ILE A 307 -8.17 -12.17 -12.83
CA ILE A 307 -9.55 -12.51 -13.20
C ILE A 307 -10.52 -12.11 -12.08
N LEU A 308 -10.23 -12.52 -10.84
CA LEU A 308 -11.11 -12.23 -9.70
C LEU A 308 -11.23 -10.73 -9.44
N SER A 309 -10.11 -10.01 -9.50
CA SER A 309 -10.11 -8.56 -9.34
C SER A 309 -10.89 -7.88 -10.44
N ALA A 310 -10.69 -8.24 -11.71
CA ALA A 310 -11.44 -7.66 -12.83
C ALA A 310 -12.95 -7.86 -12.68
N CYS A 311 -13.41 -9.05 -12.28
CA CYS A 311 -14.83 -9.32 -12.03
C CYS A 311 -15.42 -8.40 -10.96
N GLU A 312 -14.74 -8.24 -9.82
CA GLU A 312 -15.21 -7.33 -8.77
C GLU A 312 -15.11 -5.86 -9.18
N ILE A 313 -14.08 -5.48 -9.93
CA ILE A 313 -13.91 -4.13 -10.47
C ILE A 313 -15.09 -3.76 -11.38
N ALA A 314 -15.48 -4.64 -12.29
CA ALA A 314 -16.61 -4.39 -13.19
C ALA A 314 -17.89 -4.06 -12.41
N SER A 315 -18.16 -4.82 -11.33
CA SER A 315 -19.30 -4.58 -10.43
C SER A 315 -19.13 -3.31 -9.60
N ASN A 316 -18.01 -3.16 -8.90
CA ASN A 316 -17.75 -2.02 -8.00
C ASN A 316 -17.78 -0.68 -8.73
N MET A 317 -17.23 -0.64 -9.96
CA MET A 317 -17.14 0.55 -10.78
C MET A 317 -18.44 0.92 -11.48
N ALA A 318 -19.47 0.07 -11.46
CA ALA A 318 -20.75 0.34 -12.12
C ALA A 318 -21.48 1.56 -11.53
N ARG A 319 -21.21 1.89 -10.25
CA ARG A 319 -21.80 3.04 -9.55
C ARG A 319 -21.35 4.42 -10.06
N TYR A 320 -20.26 4.47 -10.84
CA TYR A 320 -19.72 5.72 -11.38
C TYR A 320 -20.35 5.99 -12.74
N ASP A 321 -21.54 6.58 -12.70
CA ASP A 321 -22.40 6.90 -13.84
C ASP A 321 -22.57 8.42 -14.05
N GLY A 322 -22.10 9.24 -13.11
CA GLY A 322 -22.22 10.70 -13.14
C GLY A 322 -23.60 11.24 -12.79
N ILE A 323 -24.51 10.42 -12.25
CA ILE A 323 -25.88 10.84 -11.93
C ILE A 323 -25.95 11.43 -10.52
N LYS A 324 -25.43 10.68 -9.53
CA LYS A 324 -25.51 11.10 -8.12
C LYS A 324 -24.32 11.94 -7.68
N TYR A 325 -23.15 11.69 -8.25
CA TYR A 325 -21.90 12.35 -7.87
C TYR A 325 -20.81 12.12 -8.95
N GLY A 326 -19.72 12.89 -8.84
CA GLY A 326 -18.57 12.78 -9.72
C GLY A 326 -18.71 13.57 -11.02
N HIS A 327 -17.95 13.15 -12.04
CA HIS A 327 -18.01 13.71 -13.39
C HIS A 327 -19.35 13.38 -14.04
N HIS A 328 -19.95 14.37 -14.69
CA HIS A 328 -21.13 14.23 -15.54
C HIS A 328 -20.80 14.87 -16.87
N THR A 329 -20.98 14.13 -17.98
CA THR A 329 -20.70 14.68 -19.30
C THR A 329 -21.51 15.96 -19.54
N LYS A 330 -20.88 16.97 -20.14
CA LYS A 330 -21.56 18.18 -20.62
C LYS A 330 -21.95 18.06 -22.09
N ASN A 331 -21.52 17.01 -22.78
CA ASN A 331 -21.71 16.81 -24.21
C ASN A 331 -22.99 16.00 -24.48
N ILE A 332 -24.13 16.57 -24.09
CA ILE A 332 -25.44 15.94 -24.20
C ILE A 332 -26.26 16.60 -25.32
N ASP A 333 -26.57 15.85 -26.37
CA ASP A 333 -27.60 16.18 -27.35
C ASP A 333 -28.95 15.65 -26.87
N LYS A 334 -29.76 16.51 -26.26
CA LYS A 334 -31.06 16.16 -25.67
C LYS A 334 -32.06 15.54 -26.66
N ASN A 335 -31.84 15.71 -27.96
CA ASN A 335 -32.73 15.16 -28.99
C ASN A 335 -32.26 13.80 -29.53
N LYS A 336 -31.04 13.34 -29.17
CA LYS A 336 -30.43 12.12 -29.72
C LYS A 336 -29.90 11.17 -28.66
N ASP A 337 -29.28 11.70 -27.61
CA ASP A 337 -28.64 10.88 -26.60
C ASP A 337 -29.68 10.21 -25.71
N THR A 338 -29.56 8.89 -25.61
CA THR A 338 -30.25 8.08 -24.61
C THR A 338 -29.60 8.23 -23.24
N TYR A 339 -30.23 7.65 -22.22
CA TYR A 339 -29.66 7.56 -20.89
C TYR A 339 -28.32 6.77 -20.91
N GLU A 340 -28.27 5.70 -21.68
CA GLU A 340 -27.11 4.85 -21.89
C GLU A 340 -25.96 5.62 -22.57
N ASP A 341 -26.27 6.50 -23.53
CA ASP A 341 -25.28 7.34 -24.19
C ASP A 341 -24.64 8.32 -23.20
N ILE A 342 -25.44 8.91 -22.30
CA ILE A 342 -24.93 9.84 -21.27
C ILE A 342 -23.98 9.13 -20.30
N ILE A 343 -24.33 7.92 -19.84
CA ILE A 343 -23.44 7.11 -18.98
C ILE A 343 -22.16 6.74 -19.74
N THR A 344 -22.30 6.32 -20.99
CA THR A 344 -21.17 5.91 -21.84
C THR A 344 -20.18 7.06 -22.02
N LYS A 345 -20.66 8.24 -22.44
CA LYS A 345 -19.85 9.46 -22.59
C LYS A 345 -19.20 9.86 -21.26
N THR A 346 -19.96 9.86 -20.17
CA THR A 346 -19.44 10.21 -18.84
C THR A 346 -18.26 9.33 -18.45
N ARG A 347 -18.39 8.00 -18.62
CA ARG A 347 -17.34 7.05 -18.27
C ARG A 347 -16.15 7.11 -19.22
N ASP A 348 -16.39 7.32 -20.52
CA ASP A 348 -15.34 7.46 -21.52
C ASP A 348 -14.49 8.73 -21.32
N GLU A 349 -15.12 9.85 -20.96
CA GLU A 349 -14.43 11.13 -20.71
C GLU A 349 -13.56 11.12 -19.44
N SER A 350 -13.92 10.29 -18.45
CA SER A 350 -13.42 10.45 -17.08
C SER A 350 -12.66 9.27 -16.49
N LEU A 351 -12.86 8.04 -16.97
CA LEU A 351 -12.09 6.86 -16.53
C LEU A 351 -10.89 6.65 -17.45
N GLY A 352 -9.70 6.49 -16.91
CA GLY A 352 -8.51 6.18 -17.70
C GLY A 352 -8.57 4.80 -18.38
N GLU A 353 -7.70 4.61 -19.37
CA GLU A 353 -7.66 3.40 -20.20
C GLU A 353 -7.46 2.11 -19.39
N ARG A 354 -6.56 2.12 -18.39
CA ARG A 354 -6.34 0.98 -17.49
C ARG A 354 -7.60 0.61 -16.71
N VAL A 355 -8.33 1.60 -16.21
CA VAL A 355 -9.58 1.38 -15.47
C VAL A 355 -10.65 0.79 -16.39
N ARG A 356 -10.85 1.38 -17.59
CA ARG A 356 -11.79 0.86 -18.59
C ARG A 356 -11.43 -0.56 -19.04
N GLY A 357 -10.14 -0.84 -19.28
CA GLY A 357 -9.66 -2.16 -19.66
C GLY A 357 -9.99 -3.24 -18.62
N ARG A 358 -9.81 -2.94 -17.33
CA ARG A 358 -10.19 -3.86 -16.24
C ARG A 358 -11.69 -4.06 -16.11
N ILE A 359 -12.50 -3.02 -16.34
CA ILE A 359 -13.97 -3.13 -16.40
C ILE A 359 -14.40 -4.05 -17.55
N LEU A 360 -13.84 -3.84 -18.75
CA LEU A 360 -14.15 -4.66 -19.93
C LEU A 360 -13.76 -6.13 -19.72
N ALA A 361 -12.55 -6.39 -19.19
CA ALA A 361 -12.11 -7.74 -18.86
C ALA A 361 -13.03 -8.41 -17.82
N GLY A 362 -13.43 -7.68 -16.78
CA GLY A 362 -14.35 -8.19 -15.77
C GLY A 362 -15.71 -8.57 -16.33
N ASN A 363 -16.31 -7.70 -17.16
CA ASN A 363 -17.56 -8.01 -17.85
C ASN A 363 -17.43 -9.23 -18.77
N TYR A 364 -16.31 -9.38 -19.48
CA TYR A 364 -16.04 -10.55 -20.32
C TYR A 364 -16.00 -11.85 -19.51
N TYR A 365 -15.29 -11.87 -18.37
CA TYR A 365 -15.20 -13.05 -17.51
C TYR A 365 -16.53 -13.39 -16.82
N LEU A 366 -17.43 -12.42 -16.66
CA LEU A 366 -18.74 -12.58 -16.02
C LEU A 366 -19.86 -12.95 -17.00
N LEU A 367 -19.61 -12.99 -18.31
CA LEU A 367 -20.58 -13.54 -19.28
C LEU A 367 -20.92 -14.98 -18.92
N GLU A 368 -22.19 -15.37 -19.11
CA GLU A 368 -22.70 -16.70 -18.77
C GLU A 368 -21.83 -17.84 -19.34
N GLU A 369 -21.44 -17.73 -20.60
CA GLU A 369 -20.57 -18.69 -21.30
C GLU A 369 -19.12 -18.77 -20.76
N ASN A 370 -18.66 -17.72 -20.08
CA ASN A 370 -17.29 -17.58 -19.58
C ASN A 370 -17.18 -17.81 -18.06
N TYR A 371 -18.28 -17.66 -17.31
CA TYR A 371 -18.27 -17.61 -15.86
C TYR A 371 -17.62 -18.84 -15.20
N GLU A 372 -18.02 -20.04 -15.62
CA GLU A 372 -17.45 -21.31 -15.10
C GLU A 372 -15.97 -21.45 -15.47
N LYS A 373 -15.61 -21.07 -16.70
CA LYS A 373 -14.26 -21.22 -17.25
C LYS A 373 -13.24 -20.30 -16.57
N TYR A 374 -13.63 -19.06 -16.26
CA TYR A 374 -12.73 -18.05 -15.72
C TYR A 374 -12.97 -17.82 -14.23
N PHE A 375 -14.13 -17.30 -13.84
CA PHE A 375 -14.38 -16.88 -12.46
C PHE A 375 -14.36 -18.06 -11.47
N VAL A 376 -15.12 -19.12 -11.74
CA VAL A 376 -15.19 -20.30 -10.86
C VAL A 376 -13.82 -21.00 -10.80
N GLN A 377 -13.14 -21.13 -11.94
CA GLN A 377 -11.80 -21.72 -11.96
C GLN A 377 -10.78 -20.89 -11.17
N SER A 378 -10.79 -19.56 -11.28
CA SER A 378 -9.91 -18.70 -10.48
C SER A 378 -10.23 -18.76 -8.98
N GLN A 379 -11.50 -18.93 -8.58
CA GLN A 379 -11.84 -19.19 -7.17
C GLN A 379 -11.28 -20.52 -6.66
N ARG A 380 -11.21 -21.56 -7.51
CA ARG A 380 -10.56 -22.84 -7.17
C ARG A 380 -9.04 -22.68 -7.01
N VAL A 381 -8.40 -21.92 -7.91
CA VAL A 381 -6.97 -21.59 -7.77
C VAL A 381 -6.72 -20.80 -6.49
N ARG A 382 -7.55 -19.79 -6.18
CA ARG A 382 -7.48 -19.05 -4.91
C ARG A 382 -7.54 -20.00 -3.72
N ARG A 383 -8.43 -21.00 -3.74
CA ARG A 383 -8.49 -22.03 -2.68
C ARG A 383 -7.19 -22.84 -2.58
N GLY A 384 -6.58 -23.20 -3.71
CA GLY A 384 -5.26 -23.84 -3.74
C GLY A 384 -4.19 -22.99 -3.05
N VAL A 385 -4.11 -21.70 -3.39
CA VAL A 385 -3.19 -20.74 -2.74
C VAL A 385 -3.41 -20.66 -1.23
N VAL A 386 -4.68 -20.61 -0.77
CA VAL A 386 -4.98 -20.64 0.67
C VAL A 386 -4.49 -21.93 1.33
N ASN A 387 -4.71 -23.08 0.68
CA ASN A 387 -4.33 -24.37 1.22
C ASN A 387 -2.79 -24.53 1.31
N ASP A 388 -2.04 -24.01 0.33
CA ASP A 388 -0.58 -24.03 0.34
C ASP A 388 -0.03 -23.29 1.57
N HIS A 389 -0.49 -22.06 1.80
CA HIS A 389 -0.06 -21.27 2.95
C HIS A 389 -0.50 -21.90 4.27
N LYS A 390 -1.71 -22.46 4.31
CA LYS A 390 -2.22 -23.17 5.49
C LYS A 390 -1.34 -24.36 5.83
N LYS A 391 -0.98 -25.19 4.84
CA LYS A 391 -0.05 -26.31 5.01
C LYS A 391 1.29 -25.81 5.56
N VAL A 392 1.86 -24.77 4.97
CA VAL A 392 3.17 -24.25 5.42
C VAL A 392 3.13 -23.76 6.87
N PHE A 393 2.11 -22.99 7.26
CA PHE A 393 2.04 -22.47 8.62
C PHE A 393 1.59 -23.52 9.65
N GLU A 394 0.64 -24.38 9.31
CA GLU A 394 0.03 -25.31 10.26
C GLU A 394 0.69 -26.69 10.28
N GLU A 395 1.06 -27.24 9.13
CA GLU A 395 1.64 -28.59 9.02
C GLU A 395 3.17 -28.52 9.12
N ASP A 396 3.82 -27.65 8.34
CA ASP A 396 5.28 -27.51 8.31
C ASP A 396 5.84 -26.69 9.51
N LYS A 397 4.92 -26.13 10.32
CA LYS A 397 5.20 -25.36 11.54
C LYS A 397 6.12 -24.15 11.30
N ILE A 398 5.82 -23.40 10.23
CA ILE A 398 6.52 -22.17 9.89
C ILE A 398 5.85 -20.98 10.57
N ASP A 399 6.64 -20.09 11.16
CA ASP A 399 6.15 -18.90 11.88
C ASP A 399 5.84 -17.73 10.94
N CYS A 400 6.64 -17.56 9.89
CA CYS A 400 6.42 -16.62 8.79
C CYS A 400 7.25 -17.01 7.57
N LEU A 401 6.90 -16.49 6.40
CA LEU A 401 7.72 -16.57 5.19
C LEU A 401 8.62 -15.34 5.09
N LEU A 402 9.82 -15.48 4.53
CA LEU A 402 10.68 -14.38 4.09
C LEU A 402 10.82 -14.44 2.57
N ALA A 403 10.54 -13.33 1.89
CA ALA A 403 10.48 -13.29 0.43
C ALA A 403 10.92 -11.92 -0.14
N PRO A 404 11.33 -11.85 -1.41
CA PRO A 404 11.41 -10.61 -2.17
C PRO A 404 10.05 -9.92 -2.30
N VAL A 405 10.05 -8.63 -2.65
CA VAL A 405 8.82 -7.85 -2.92
C VAL A 405 8.71 -7.42 -4.38
N VAL A 406 9.84 -7.11 -5.00
CA VAL A 406 9.96 -6.68 -6.40
C VAL A 406 11.19 -7.35 -7.03
N CYS A 407 11.23 -7.44 -8.35
CA CYS A 407 12.29 -8.14 -9.08
C CYS A 407 13.59 -7.33 -9.18
N ASP A 408 13.49 -6.01 -9.28
CA ASP A 408 14.62 -5.12 -9.54
C ASP A 408 14.29 -3.66 -9.13
N ASP A 409 15.30 -2.80 -9.23
CA ASP A 409 15.23 -1.35 -9.02
C ASP A 409 14.08 -0.69 -9.81
N PRO A 410 13.54 0.44 -9.31
CA PRO A 410 12.47 1.14 -10.00
C PRO A 410 12.95 1.63 -11.38
N ILE A 411 12.13 1.41 -12.39
CA ILE A 411 12.32 2.00 -13.72
C ILE A 411 12.03 3.51 -13.69
N THR A 412 12.50 4.21 -14.72
CA THR A 412 12.23 5.65 -14.87
C THR A 412 10.74 5.91 -15.16
N LEU A 413 10.26 7.12 -14.85
CA LEU A 413 8.92 7.55 -15.23
C LEU A 413 8.74 7.54 -16.77
N ALA A 414 9.80 7.85 -17.52
CA ALA A 414 9.78 7.87 -18.98
C ALA A 414 9.66 6.46 -19.58
N GLU A 415 10.34 5.47 -19.02
CA GLU A 415 10.20 4.06 -19.41
C GLU A 415 8.80 3.54 -19.09
N TYR A 416 8.28 3.83 -17.88
CA TYR A 416 6.94 3.43 -17.49
C TYR A 416 5.88 3.99 -18.45
N GLN A 417 6.01 5.25 -18.88
CA GLN A 417 5.06 5.88 -19.80
C GLN A 417 5.03 5.22 -21.19
N LYS A 418 6.15 4.64 -21.65
CA LYS A 418 6.28 4.02 -22.98
C LYS A 418 5.87 2.56 -23.03
N SER A 419 5.44 1.99 -21.92
CA SER A 419 5.33 0.55 -21.74
C SER A 419 3.89 0.09 -21.47
N ASP A 420 3.56 -1.06 -22.01
CA ASP A 420 2.30 -1.75 -21.75
C ASP A 420 2.42 -2.59 -20.47
N HIS A 421 2.67 -1.97 -19.31
CA HIS A 421 2.76 -2.66 -18.02
C HIS A 421 1.39 -3.14 -17.52
N ILE A 422 0.66 -3.93 -18.30
CA ILE A 422 -0.60 -4.54 -17.87
C ILE A 422 -0.34 -5.52 -16.72
N PHE A 423 0.86 -6.13 -16.69
CA PHE A 423 1.31 -7.08 -15.68
C PHE A 423 2.70 -6.71 -15.17
N SER A 424 2.87 -6.71 -13.84
CA SER A 424 4.18 -6.72 -13.22
C SER A 424 4.51 -8.13 -12.78
N GLU A 425 5.72 -8.59 -13.04
CA GLU A 425 6.19 -9.83 -12.44
C GLU A 425 6.36 -9.71 -10.92
N ASP A 426 6.49 -8.48 -10.40
CA ASP A 426 6.48 -8.19 -8.96
C ASP A 426 5.22 -8.71 -8.26
N ASP A 427 4.09 -8.76 -8.98
CA ASP A 427 2.81 -9.20 -8.44
C ASP A 427 2.90 -10.66 -7.95
N LEU A 428 3.78 -11.48 -8.53
CA LEU A 428 3.98 -12.88 -8.14
C LEU A 428 4.32 -13.02 -6.65
N PHE A 429 5.13 -12.11 -6.12
CA PHE A 429 5.57 -12.13 -4.73
C PHE A 429 4.51 -11.62 -3.76
N THR A 430 3.52 -10.87 -4.25
CA THR A 430 2.65 -10.07 -3.38
C THR A 430 1.20 -10.52 -3.36
N VAL A 431 0.62 -10.93 -4.50
CA VAL A 431 -0.81 -11.26 -4.60
C VAL A 431 -1.22 -12.49 -3.81
N GLY A 432 -0.31 -13.45 -3.57
CA GLY A 432 -0.58 -14.65 -2.79
C GLY A 432 -1.11 -14.33 -1.39
N ALA A 433 -0.52 -13.33 -0.73
CA ALA A 433 -0.96 -12.85 0.58
C ALA A 433 -2.37 -12.22 0.53
N ASN A 434 -2.74 -11.53 -0.56
CA ASN A 434 -4.09 -10.96 -0.71
C ASN A 434 -5.13 -12.04 -0.99
N LEU A 435 -4.83 -12.98 -1.90
CA LEU A 435 -5.69 -14.12 -2.22
C LEU A 435 -6.05 -14.93 -0.96
N ALA A 436 -5.06 -15.12 -0.08
CA ALA A 436 -5.20 -15.85 1.18
C ALA A 436 -5.58 -14.97 2.39
N GLY A 437 -5.71 -13.65 2.24
CA GLY A 437 -6.08 -12.72 3.31
C GLY A 437 -5.03 -12.55 4.43
N LEU A 438 -3.77 -12.93 4.18
CA LEU A 438 -2.69 -13.02 5.15
C LEU A 438 -2.05 -11.66 5.47
N PRO A 439 -1.58 -11.41 6.69
CA PRO A 439 -0.79 -10.23 7.00
C PRO A 439 0.59 -10.30 6.34
N ALA A 440 1.09 -9.17 5.85
CA ALA A 440 2.39 -9.07 5.22
C ALA A 440 3.05 -7.70 5.46
N LEU A 441 4.34 -7.70 5.77
CA LEU A 441 5.14 -6.50 6.04
C LEU A 441 6.30 -6.42 5.05
N SER A 442 6.38 -5.34 4.28
CA SER A 442 7.58 -4.97 3.52
C SER A 442 8.49 -4.10 4.40
N PHE A 443 9.80 -4.34 4.32
CA PHE A 443 10.81 -3.62 5.08
C PHE A 443 12.11 -3.45 4.26
N PRO A 444 12.82 -2.32 4.42
CA PRO A 444 14.07 -2.08 3.69
C PRO A 444 15.23 -2.85 4.33
N VAL A 445 16.20 -3.26 3.50
CA VAL A 445 17.39 -4.02 3.93
C VAL A 445 18.66 -3.25 3.62
N GLN A 446 18.88 -2.91 2.35
CA GLN A 446 20.09 -2.21 1.89
C GLN A 446 19.80 -1.36 0.64
N LEU A 447 20.81 -0.62 0.18
CA LEU A 447 20.77 0.04 -1.13
C LEU A 447 21.40 -0.85 -2.20
N SER A 448 20.84 -0.80 -3.41
CA SER A 448 21.43 -1.38 -4.61
C SER A 448 22.69 -0.62 -5.03
N SER A 449 23.43 -1.22 -5.95
CA SER A 449 24.57 -0.62 -6.64
C SER A 449 24.21 0.69 -7.36
N LYS A 450 22.94 0.85 -7.77
CA LYS A 450 22.43 2.10 -8.33
C LYS A 450 22.04 3.10 -7.24
N GLY A 451 21.89 2.69 -6.00
CA GLY A 451 21.50 3.56 -4.87
C GLY A 451 20.00 3.58 -4.60
N PHE A 452 19.25 2.59 -5.09
CA PHE A 452 17.84 2.41 -4.75
C PHE A 452 17.64 1.43 -3.60
N PRO A 453 16.58 1.58 -2.79
CA PRO A 453 16.27 0.62 -1.74
C PRO A 453 15.95 -0.77 -2.27
N ILE A 454 16.53 -1.77 -1.64
CA ILE A 454 16.15 -3.18 -1.77
C ILE A 454 15.32 -3.53 -0.53
N GLY A 455 14.07 -3.94 -0.78
CA GLY A 455 13.12 -4.34 0.26
C GLY A 455 12.76 -5.83 0.18
N LEU A 456 12.63 -6.46 1.34
CA LEU A 456 12.09 -7.81 1.50
C LEU A 456 10.76 -7.75 2.26
N GLN A 457 10.03 -8.85 2.29
CA GLN A 457 8.80 -8.96 3.06
C GLN A 457 8.78 -10.18 3.96
N LEU A 458 8.06 -10.03 5.08
CA LEU A 458 7.55 -11.15 5.86
C LEU A 458 6.07 -11.37 5.57
N ILE A 459 5.66 -12.62 5.41
CA ILE A 459 4.24 -13.02 5.29
C ILE A 459 3.90 -13.92 6.47
N GLY A 460 2.92 -13.52 7.27
CA GLY A 460 2.52 -14.22 8.48
C GLY A 460 1.26 -15.07 8.31
N PRO A 461 0.96 -15.96 9.27
CA PRO A 461 -0.31 -16.67 9.32
C PRO A 461 -1.49 -15.72 9.53
N PHE A 462 -2.67 -16.11 9.05
CA PHE A 462 -3.90 -15.34 9.20
C PHE A 462 -4.17 -14.99 10.67
N MET A 463 -4.44 -13.71 10.95
CA MET A 463 -4.72 -13.16 12.28
C MET A 463 -3.57 -13.31 13.30
N GLN A 464 -2.33 -13.50 12.81
CA GLN A 464 -1.10 -13.49 13.63
C GLN A 464 -0.28 -12.20 13.41
N ASP A 465 -0.95 -11.08 13.15
CA ASP A 465 -0.37 -9.76 12.88
C ASP A 465 0.64 -9.32 13.97
N GLN A 466 0.30 -9.54 15.24
CA GLN A 466 1.19 -9.25 16.37
C GLN A 466 2.51 -10.03 16.27
N ALA A 467 2.42 -11.34 16.04
CA ALA A 467 3.59 -12.22 15.97
C ALA A 467 4.48 -11.82 14.79
N LEU A 468 3.88 -11.55 13.63
CA LEU A 468 4.59 -11.09 12.44
C LEU A 468 5.36 -9.78 12.70
N LEU A 469 4.71 -8.77 13.29
CA LEU A 469 5.35 -7.49 13.60
C LEU A 469 6.45 -7.64 14.67
N SER A 470 6.28 -8.56 15.63
CA SER A 470 7.31 -8.85 16.63
C SER A 470 8.53 -9.56 16.04
N ILE A 471 8.33 -10.49 15.11
CA ILE A 471 9.43 -11.13 14.36
C ILE A 471 10.16 -10.06 13.53
N ALA A 472 9.41 -9.19 12.84
CA ALA A 472 9.99 -8.11 12.07
C ALA A 472 10.84 -7.15 12.92
N GLN A 473 10.37 -6.77 14.12
CA GLN A 473 11.17 -5.93 15.04
C GLN A 473 12.50 -6.59 15.42
N ARG A 474 12.52 -7.93 15.59
CA ARG A 474 13.74 -8.68 15.91
C ARG A 474 14.69 -8.69 14.71
N ILE A 475 14.19 -9.03 13.52
CA ILE A 475 14.98 -9.03 12.28
C ILE A 475 15.55 -7.64 11.97
N CYS A 476 14.72 -6.61 11.91
CA CYS A 476 15.16 -5.27 11.53
C CYS A 476 16.04 -4.59 12.59
N SER A 477 16.21 -5.18 13.78
CA SER A 477 17.15 -4.71 14.79
C SER A 477 18.58 -5.23 14.58
N THR A 478 18.80 -6.17 13.66
CA THR A 478 20.12 -6.78 13.42
C THR A 478 20.97 -6.02 12.40
N TYR A 479 20.40 -5.02 11.72
CA TYR A 479 21.08 -4.22 10.71
C TYR A 479 20.53 -2.78 10.70
N GLU A 480 21.25 -1.87 10.05
CA GLU A 480 20.83 -0.49 9.86
C GLU A 480 20.61 -0.19 8.38
N PHE A 481 19.44 0.36 8.04
CA PHE A 481 19.15 0.86 6.71
C PHE A 481 19.37 2.39 6.65
N PRO A 482 20.08 2.92 5.63
CA PRO A 482 20.39 4.34 5.55
C PRO A 482 19.19 5.16 5.08
N PHE A 483 18.21 5.43 5.94
CA PHE A 483 17.01 6.15 5.52
C PHE A 483 17.29 7.58 5.01
N LEU A 484 16.60 7.96 3.94
CA LEU A 484 16.59 9.32 3.41
C LEU A 484 15.97 10.32 4.40
N ASP A 485 16.49 11.56 4.42
CA ASP A 485 15.92 12.67 5.18
C ASP A 485 15.91 13.94 4.31
N LEU A 486 14.78 14.22 3.67
CA LEU A 486 14.58 15.45 2.89
C LEU A 486 13.88 16.55 3.72
N SER A 487 13.45 16.24 4.94
CA SER A 487 12.71 17.19 5.78
C SER A 487 13.59 18.30 6.36
N ILE A 488 14.90 18.07 6.46
CA ILE A 488 15.88 18.95 7.09
C ILE A 488 17.01 19.23 6.09
N GLN A 489 16.85 20.28 5.30
CA GLN A 489 17.98 21.08 4.83
C GLN A 489 17.68 22.52 5.23
N ASN A 490 18.51 23.07 6.13
CA ASN A 490 18.47 24.47 6.53
C ASN A 490 18.79 25.37 5.33
#